data_AF-A0A413RNK9-F1
#
_entry.id   AF-A0A413RNK9-F1
#
_cell.length_a   1.000
_cell.length_b   1.000
_cell.length_c   1.000
_cell.angle_alpha   90.00
_cell.angle_beta   90.00
_cell.angle_gamma   90.00
#
_symmetry.space_group_name_H-M   'P 1'
#
loop_
_entity.id
_entity.type
_entity.pdbx_description
1 polymer ?
#
loop_
_entity_poly.entity_id
_entity_poly.type
_entity_poly.pdbx_seq_one_letter_code
_entity_poly.pdbx_strand_id
1 'polypeptide(L)'
;MTTLQRTMMTGKIHRATVTQADLHYVGSVTVDADLLAAADLLPGQQVDIVDVTNGARLTTYAIAGEAGSGQICINGAAAHLVHPGDVVILIAYGQMSDAEARTYAPHVVLVDSENRIVDLSEDPGQVPEEWTARSGLVASGVPFAVGRDLVDHPHEFVAPSSAGSESGSAR
;
A
#
# COMPACT_ATOMS: atom_id res chain seq x y z
N MET A 1 -31.85 -1.89 5.94
CA MET A 1 -31.10 -2.41 4.79
C MET A 1 -29.63 -2.28 5.12
N THR A 2 -28.86 -3.38 5.10
CA THR A 2 -27.41 -3.31 5.26
C THR A 2 -26.77 -3.06 3.91
N THR A 3 -26.18 -1.88 3.74
CA THR A 3 -25.38 -1.53 2.55
C THR A 3 -24.07 -2.31 2.57
N LEU A 4 -23.60 -2.78 1.41
CA LEU A 4 -22.28 -3.41 1.26
C LEU A 4 -21.17 -2.48 1.78
N GLN A 5 -20.28 -3.02 2.61
CA GLN A 5 -19.08 -2.36 3.12
C GLN A 5 -17.83 -3.00 2.50
N ARG A 6 -16.82 -2.19 2.21
CA ARG A 6 -15.53 -2.61 1.67
C ARG A 6 -14.40 -2.13 2.57
N THR A 7 -13.42 -3.01 2.79
CA THR A 7 -12.12 -2.63 3.36
C THR A 7 -11.25 -2.08 2.24
N MET A 8 -10.94 -0.79 2.27
CA MET A 8 -10.13 -0.11 1.26
C MET A 8 -8.85 0.44 1.89
N MET A 9 -7.75 0.49 1.14
CA MET A 9 -6.56 1.22 1.57
C MET A 9 -6.91 2.71 1.64
N THR A 10 -6.68 3.34 2.79
CA THR A 10 -6.90 4.79 2.98
C THR A 10 -5.63 5.58 2.82
N GLY A 11 -4.51 5.02 3.30
CA GLY A 11 -3.22 5.68 3.25
C GLY A 11 -2.06 4.69 3.27
N LYS A 12 -0.92 5.09 2.71
CA LYS A 12 0.33 4.33 2.84
C LYS A 12 1.56 5.24 2.86
N ILE A 13 2.59 4.78 3.58
CA ILE A 13 3.95 5.32 3.48
C ILE A 13 4.78 4.25 2.77
N HIS A 14 5.22 4.56 1.56
CA HIS A 14 5.80 3.60 0.64
C HIS A 14 7.32 3.61 0.69
N ARG A 15 7.91 2.44 1.00
CA ARG A 15 9.35 2.17 1.03
C ARG A 15 10.13 3.00 2.05
N ALA A 16 9.56 3.21 3.22
CA ALA A 16 10.27 3.83 4.34
C ALA A 16 11.38 2.91 4.87
N THR A 17 12.49 3.49 5.28
CA THR A 17 13.62 2.79 5.90
C THR A 17 13.42 2.75 7.41
N VAL A 18 13.48 1.57 8.02
CA VAL A 18 13.41 1.40 9.47
C VAL A 18 14.65 2.03 10.10
N THR A 19 14.46 3.03 10.94
CA THR A 19 15.57 3.75 11.58
C THR A 19 16.03 3.05 12.86
N GLN A 20 15.10 2.41 13.56
CA GLN A 20 15.33 1.82 14.89
C GLN A 20 14.44 0.60 15.11
N ALA A 21 14.88 -0.33 15.95
CA ALA A 21 14.05 -1.41 16.46
C ALA A 21 14.37 -1.65 17.94
N ASP A 22 13.36 -1.60 18.81
CA ASP A 22 13.52 -1.79 20.25
C ASP A 22 12.57 -2.88 20.76
N LEU A 23 13.15 -4.03 21.11
CA LEU A 23 12.44 -5.19 21.63
C LEU A 23 11.79 -4.94 23.00
N HIS A 24 12.37 -4.06 23.82
CA HIS A 24 11.94 -3.84 25.20
C HIS A 24 10.92 -2.70 25.34
N TYR A 25 10.56 -2.07 24.22
CA TYR A 25 9.58 -0.99 24.18
C TYR A 25 8.14 -1.50 24.00
N VAL A 26 7.16 -0.65 24.30
CA VAL A 26 5.73 -0.94 24.15
C VAL A 26 5.39 -1.19 22.68
N GLY A 27 4.94 -2.42 22.37
CA GLY A 27 4.71 -2.89 20.99
C GLY A 27 3.80 -1.96 20.18
N SER A 28 4.31 -1.49 19.04
CA SER A 28 3.73 -0.48 18.13
C SER A 28 4.73 -0.16 17.01
N VAL A 29 4.42 0.81 16.15
CA VAL A 29 5.43 1.51 15.33
C VAL A 29 5.40 3.01 15.63
N THR A 30 6.55 3.58 15.95
CA THR A 30 6.72 5.04 16.04
C THR A 30 7.09 5.58 14.67
N VAL A 31 6.36 6.59 14.20
CA VAL A 31 6.51 7.17 12.85
C VAL A 31 6.58 8.68 12.97
N ASP A 32 7.49 9.31 12.23
CA ASP A 32 7.54 10.77 12.05
C ASP A 32 6.13 11.35 11.83
N ALA A 33 5.77 12.35 12.63
CA ALA A 33 4.45 12.98 12.58
C ALA A 33 4.12 13.61 11.22
N ASP A 34 5.11 14.11 10.48
CA ASP A 34 4.90 14.68 9.14
C ASP A 34 4.52 13.59 8.13
N LEU A 35 5.09 12.38 8.27
CA LEU A 35 4.74 11.24 7.43
C LEU A 35 3.34 10.70 7.76
N LEU A 36 2.99 10.65 9.06
CA LEU A 36 1.63 10.29 9.49
C LEU A 36 0.60 11.27 8.93
N ALA A 37 0.85 12.58 9.05
CA ALA A 37 -0.03 13.61 8.54
C ALA A 37 -0.19 13.53 7.02
N ALA A 38 0.92 13.34 6.28
CA ALA A 38 0.88 13.23 4.82
C ALA A 38 0.12 11.99 4.33
N ALA A 39 0.16 10.90 5.09
CA ALA A 39 -0.51 9.64 4.76
C ALA A 39 -1.95 9.53 5.32
N ASP A 40 -2.45 10.55 6.00
CA ASP A 40 -3.74 10.53 6.74
C ASP A 40 -3.81 9.37 7.76
N LEU A 41 -2.72 9.16 8.51
CA LEU A 41 -2.64 8.19 9.59
C LEU A 41 -2.71 8.89 10.95
N LEU A 42 -3.58 8.37 11.83
CA LEU A 42 -3.76 8.88 13.19
C LEU A 42 -2.91 8.09 14.20
N PRO A 43 -2.42 8.74 15.27
CA PRO A 43 -1.89 8.03 16.43
C PRO A 43 -2.94 7.06 17.00
N GLY A 44 -2.54 5.81 17.22
CA GLY A 44 -3.42 4.72 17.66
C GLY A 44 -4.17 4.01 16.53
N GLN A 45 -4.05 4.46 15.28
CA GLN A 45 -4.68 3.79 14.14
C GLN A 45 -3.95 2.48 13.83
N GLN A 46 -4.73 1.44 13.50
CA GLN A 46 -4.20 0.17 13.01
C GLN A 46 -3.45 0.38 11.69
N VAL A 47 -2.25 -0.19 11.59
CA VAL A 47 -1.43 -0.21 10.39
C VAL A 47 -0.90 -1.61 10.16
N ASP A 48 -0.83 -2.00 8.89
CA ASP A 48 -0.05 -3.15 8.45
C ASP A 48 1.35 -2.66 8.05
N ILE A 49 2.37 -3.35 8.53
CA ILE A 49 3.75 -3.16 8.12
C ILE A 49 4.15 -4.37 7.29
N VAL A 50 4.56 -4.12 6.06
CA VAL A 50 5.06 -5.15 5.15
C VAL A 50 6.51 -4.86 4.81
N ASP A 51 7.37 -5.80 5.17
CA ASP A 51 8.81 -5.70 4.99
C ASP A 51 9.18 -6.16 3.58
N VAL A 52 9.73 -5.24 2.79
CA VAL A 52 10.17 -5.48 1.42
C VAL A 52 11.49 -6.23 1.38
N THR A 53 12.33 -6.06 2.40
CA THR A 53 13.65 -6.70 2.50
C THR A 53 13.52 -8.20 2.72
N ASN A 54 12.69 -8.62 3.68
CA ASN A 54 12.62 -10.01 4.13
C ASN A 54 11.25 -10.68 3.95
N GLY A 55 10.21 -9.92 3.59
CA GLY A 55 8.86 -10.45 3.34
C GLY A 55 7.98 -10.62 4.58
N ALA A 56 8.45 -10.23 5.77
CA ALA A 56 7.66 -10.25 6.99
C ALA A 56 6.44 -9.32 6.88
N ARG A 57 5.35 -9.71 7.55
CA ARG A 57 4.11 -8.94 7.60
C ARG A 57 3.58 -8.95 9.02
N LEU A 58 3.20 -7.78 9.52
CA LEU A 58 2.62 -7.65 10.84
C LEU A 58 1.56 -6.54 10.85
N THR A 59 0.58 -6.70 11.74
CA THR A 59 -0.44 -5.68 12.02
C THR A 59 -0.17 -5.13 13.41
N THR A 60 -0.15 -3.81 13.53
CA THR A 60 0.06 -3.10 14.79
C THR A 60 -0.68 -1.76 14.75
N TYR A 61 -0.31 -0.81 15.60
CA TYR A 61 -0.83 0.56 15.57
C TYR A 61 0.31 1.59 15.55
N ALA A 62 0.02 2.77 15.00
CA ALA A 62 0.97 3.87 14.87
C ALA A 62 1.06 4.72 16.15
N ILE A 63 2.25 5.22 16.45
CA ILE A 63 2.54 6.24 17.46
C ILE A 63 3.26 7.39 16.76
N ALA A 64 2.93 8.63 17.10
CA ALA A 64 3.64 9.79 16.56
C ALA A 64 5.03 9.94 17.20
N GLY A 65 6.04 10.04 16.34
CA GLY A 65 7.40 10.45 16.67
C GLY A 65 7.61 11.95 16.48
N GLU A 66 8.87 12.38 16.54
CA GLU A 66 9.24 13.78 16.31
C GLU A 66 9.03 14.18 14.84
N ALA A 67 8.40 15.33 14.60
CA ALA A 67 8.13 15.85 13.27
C ALA A 67 9.42 16.18 12.52
N GLY A 68 9.52 15.74 11.26
CA GLY A 68 10.67 15.99 10.40
C GLY A 68 11.93 15.21 10.79
N SER A 69 11.82 14.22 11.68
CA SER A 69 12.93 13.37 12.10
C SER A 69 13.27 12.27 11.09
N GLY A 70 12.32 11.88 10.24
CA GLY A 70 12.38 10.67 9.41
C GLY A 70 12.29 9.37 10.24
N GLN A 71 11.86 9.43 11.50
CA GLN A 71 11.84 8.27 12.38
C GLN A 71 10.84 7.20 11.92
N ILE A 72 11.32 5.96 11.88
CA ILE A 72 10.51 4.73 11.77
C ILE A 72 11.09 3.72 12.78
N CYS A 73 10.46 3.62 13.95
CA CYS A 73 10.91 2.74 15.03
C CYS A 73 9.94 1.57 15.23
N ILE A 74 10.43 0.35 15.04
CA ILE A 74 9.64 -0.88 15.26
C ILE A 74 9.82 -1.34 16.70
N ASN A 75 8.73 -1.39 17.46
CA ASN A 75 8.78 -1.64 18.90
C ASN A 75 8.26 -3.04 19.27
N GLY A 76 8.77 -3.57 20.39
CA GLY A 76 8.28 -4.79 21.01
C GLY A 76 8.50 -6.04 20.17
N ALA A 77 7.52 -6.94 20.16
CA ALA A 77 7.62 -8.24 19.48
C ALA A 77 7.94 -8.14 17.97
N ALA A 78 7.57 -7.03 17.32
CA ALA A 78 7.84 -6.78 15.91
C ALA A 78 9.35 -6.62 15.61
N ALA A 79 10.17 -6.21 16.58
CA ALA A 79 11.62 -6.05 16.42
C ALA A 79 12.36 -7.38 16.18
N HIS A 80 11.71 -8.52 16.39
CA HIS A 80 12.25 -9.83 16.02
C HIS A 80 12.21 -10.09 14.51
N LEU A 81 11.34 -9.40 13.77
CA LEU A 81 11.07 -9.67 12.35
C LEU A 81 11.49 -8.53 11.43
N VAL A 82 11.66 -7.33 11.97
CA VAL A 82 11.99 -6.13 11.21
C VAL A 82 13.11 -5.39 11.93
N HIS A 83 14.15 -5.02 11.19
CA HIS A 83 15.40 -4.51 11.74
C HIS A 83 15.76 -3.14 11.17
N PRO A 84 16.61 -2.35 11.86
CA PRO A 84 17.13 -1.11 11.31
C PRO A 84 17.80 -1.34 9.94
N GLY A 85 17.45 -0.49 8.97
CA GLY A 85 17.88 -0.60 7.58
C GLY A 85 16.92 -1.37 6.66
N ASP A 86 15.93 -2.08 7.21
CA ASP A 86 14.90 -2.73 6.39
C ASP A 86 14.01 -1.69 5.69
N VAL A 87 13.58 -2.02 4.47
CA VAL A 87 12.64 -1.19 3.71
C VAL A 87 11.23 -1.74 3.94
N VAL A 88 10.34 -0.92 4.48
CA VAL A 88 8.98 -1.30 4.82
C VAL A 88 7.95 -0.43 4.09
N ILE A 89 6.73 -0.93 3.99
CA ILE A 89 5.56 -0.16 3.60
C ILE A 89 4.57 -0.21 4.76
N LEU A 90 4.15 0.96 5.24
CA LEU A 90 3.08 1.09 6.24
C LEU A 90 1.77 1.34 5.50
N ILE A 91 0.72 0.60 5.83
CA ILE A 91 -0.57 0.65 5.13
C ILE A 91 -1.70 0.76 6.14
N ALA A 92 -2.56 1.77 5.96
CA ALA A 92 -3.81 1.91 6.69
C ALA A 92 -5.00 1.50 5.81
N TYR A 93 -6.01 0.89 6.45
CA TYR A 93 -7.26 0.51 5.80
C TYR A 93 -8.45 1.09 6.54
N GLY A 94 -9.52 1.39 5.79
CA GLY A 94 -10.79 1.89 6.30
C GLY A 94 -11.97 1.08 5.77
N GLN A 95 -13.07 1.07 6.53
CA GLN A 95 -14.36 0.58 6.06
C GLN A 95 -15.10 1.70 5.33
N MET A 96 -15.59 1.41 4.12
CA MET A 96 -16.34 2.35 3.29
C MET A 96 -17.57 1.68 2.71
N SER A 97 -18.63 2.45 2.45
CA SER A 97 -19.72 1.95 1.61
C SER A 97 -19.23 1.67 0.18
N ASP A 98 -19.92 0.80 -0.55
CA ASP A 98 -19.60 0.52 -1.96
C ASP A 98 -19.55 1.81 -2.81
N ALA A 99 -20.45 2.76 -2.55
CA ALA A 99 -20.51 4.03 -3.27
C ALA A 99 -19.28 4.91 -2.98
N GLU A 100 -18.86 5.02 -1.72
CA GLU A 100 -17.65 5.76 -1.33
C GLU A 100 -16.39 5.09 -1.89
N ALA A 101 -16.28 3.76 -1.77
CA ALA A 101 -15.10 3.02 -2.24
C ALA A 101 -14.84 3.17 -3.75
N ARG A 102 -15.89 3.37 -4.56
CA ARG A 102 -15.78 3.59 -6.01
C ARG A 102 -15.25 4.96 -6.41
N THR A 103 -15.26 5.94 -5.52
CA THR A 103 -14.76 7.29 -5.81
C THR A 103 -13.62 7.74 -4.89
N TYR A 104 -13.42 7.08 -3.74
CA TYR A 104 -12.37 7.42 -2.78
C TYR A 104 -10.97 7.40 -3.41
N ALA A 105 -10.16 8.41 -3.06
CA ALA A 105 -8.77 8.56 -3.46
C ALA A 105 -7.89 8.42 -2.20
N PRO A 106 -6.95 7.47 -2.16
CA PRO A 106 -6.13 7.25 -0.98
C PRO A 106 -4.94 8.21 -0.88
N HIS A 107 -4.32 8.30 0.30
CA HIS A 107 -3.13 9.08 0.54
C HIS A 107 -1.86 8.24 0.36
N VAL A 108 -1.12 8.45 -0.72
CA VAL A 108 0.13 7.74 -1.01
C VAL A 108 1.32 8.65 -0.79
N VAL A 109 2.15 8.31 0.20
CA VAL A 109 3.40 9.02 0.49
C VAL A 109 4.57 8.19 0.02
N LEU A 110 5.41 8.76 -0.84
CA LEU A 110 6.65 8.15 -1.31
C LEU A 110 7.83 8.85 -0.65
N VAL A 111 8.74 8.06 -0.07
CA VAL A 111 9.88 8.60 0.68
C VAL A 111 11.22 8.09 0.16
N ASP A 112 12.27 8.88 0.35
CA ASP A 112 13.64 8.45 0.08
C ASP A 112 14.23 7.58 1.21
N SER A 113 15.52 7.24 1.11
CA SER A 113 16.23 6.43 2.11
C SER A 113 16.39 7.10 3.47
N GLU A 114 16.24 8.43 3.55
CA GLU A 114 16.24 9.20 4.79
C GLU A 114 14.81 9.50 5.28
N ASN A 115 13.82 8.81 4.70
CA ASN A 115 12.39 8.97 4.98
C ASN A 115 11.88 10.38 4.72
N ARG A 116 12.50 11.13 3.80
CA ARG A 116 11.99 12.42 3.34
C ARG A 116 10.96 12.21 2.25
N ILE A 117 9.87 12.95 2.30
CA ILE A 117 8.83 12.91 1.28
C ILE A 117 9.43 13.38 -0.04
N VAL A 118 9.42 12.47 -1.02
CA VAL A 118 9.81 12.74 -2.40
C VAL A 118 8.59 13.13 -3.21
N ASP A 119 7.45 12.48 -2.95
CA ASP A 119 6.24 12.63 -3.75
C ASP A 119 4.98 12.24 -2.96
N LEU A 120 3.86 12.85 -3.36
CA LEU A 120 2.53 12.60 -2.82
C LEU A 120 1.58 12.27 -3.98
N SER A 121 0.80 11.21 -3.82
CA SER A 121 -0.08 10.73 -4.88
C SER A 121 -1.38 10.16 -4.33
N GLU A 122 -2.35 10.00 -5.24
CA GLU A 122 -3.58 9.25 -5.02
C GLU A 122 -3.56 7.87 -5.71
N ASP A 123 -2.48 7.55 -6.43
CA ASP A 123 -2.33 6.31 -7.18
C ASP A 123 -1.50 5.28 -6.39
N PRO A 124 -2.11 4.16 -5.94
CA PRO A 124 -1.40 3.12 -5.21
C PRO A 124 -0.27 2.44 -6.00
N GLY A 125 -0.26 2.53 -7.33
CA GLY A 125 0.73 1.95 -8.22
C GLY A 125 1.79 2.93 -8.72
N GLN A 126 1.74 4.21 -8.34
CA GLN A 126 2.70 5.21 -8.81
C GLN A 126 4.13 4.87 -8.39
N VAL A 127 5.04 5.09 -9.34
CA VAL A 127 6.49 4.99 -9.15
C VAL A 127 7.13 6.25 -9.72
N PRO A 128 7.93 7.01 -8.95
CA PRO A 128 8.63 8.18 -9.45
C PRO A 128 9.62 7.79 -10.55
N GLU A 129 9.73 8.60 -11.62
CA GLU A 129 10.62 8.31 -12.75
C GLU A 129 12.08 8.11 -12.31
N GLU A 130 12.52 8.89 -11.32
CA GLU A 130 13.85 8.77 -10.72
C GLU A 130 14.11 7.41 -10.07
N TRP A 131 13.08 6.76 -9.52
CA TRP A 131 13.21 5.42 -8.94
C TRP A 131 13.31 4.37 -10.02
N THR A 132 12.55 4.51 -11.10
CA THR A 132 12.70 3.65 -12.28
C THR A 132 14.12 3.73 -12.83
N ALA A 133 14.67 4.94 -12.97
CA ALA A 133 16.04 5.13 -13.46
C ALA A 133 17.11 4.55 -12.51
N ARG A 134 16.93 4.66 -11.19
CA ARG A 134 17.94 4.27 -10.19
C ARG A 134 17.88 2.80 -9.78
N SER A 135 16.69 2.23 -9.61
CA SER A 135 16.50 0.89 -9.05
C SER A 135 15.74 -0.06 -9.97
N GLY A 136 15.34 0.40 -11.17
CA GLY A 136 14.55 -0.40 -12.11
C GLY A 136 13.14 -0.68 -11.62
N LEU A 137 12.67 0.02 -10.58
CA LEU A 137 11.31 -0.14 -10.07
C LEU A 137 10.31 0.37 -11.11
N VAL A 138 9.33 -0.44 -11.45
CA VAL A 138 8.30 -0.12 -12.45
C VAL A 138 6.91 -0.35 -11.87
N ALA A 139 5.97 0.50 -12.26
CA ALA A 139 4.55 0.26 -11.98
C ALA A 139 4.11 -1.03 -12.68
N SER A 140 3.43 -1.92 -11.97
CA SER A 140 2.95 -3.20 -12.51
C SER A 140 1.54 -3.13 -13.10
N GLY A 141 0.78 -2.08 -12.79
CA GLY A 141 -0.59 -1.86 -13.23
C GLY A 141 -0.75 -0.69 -14.18
N VAL A 142 -1.96 -0.53 -14.72
CA VAL A 142 -2.39 0.73 -15.36
C VAL A 142 -2.57 1.82 -14.30
N PRO A 143 -2.54 3.12 -14.67
CA PRO A 143 -2.83 4.20 -13.74
C PRO A 143 -4.16 3.98 -13.00
N PHE A 144 -4.23 4.36 -11.73
CA PHE A 144 -5.36 4.02 -10.84
C PHE A 144 -6.71 4.45 -11.40
N ALA A 145 -6.80 5.64 -11.99
CA ALA A 145 -8.04 6.12 -12.63
C ALA A 145 -8.48 5.23 -13.81
N VAL A 146 -7.53 4.75 -14.62
CA VAL A 146 -7.81 3.82 -15.73
C VAL A 146 -8.23 2.46 -15.16
N GLY A 147 -7.56 1.99 -14.11
CA GLY A 147 -7.93 0.75 -13.43
C GLY A 147 -9.36 0.78 -12.88
N ARG A 148 -9.80 1.91 -12.32
CA ARG A 148 -11.18 2.10 -11.86
C ARG A 148 -12.18 2.01 -13.01
N ASP A 149 -11.92 2.73 -14.09
CA ASP A 149 -12.77 2.74 -15.27
C ASP A 149 -12.94 1.32 -15.85
N LEU A 150 -11.85 0.57 -15.97
CA LEU A 150 -11.88 -0.83 -16.43
C LEU A 150 -12.69 -1.76 -15.50
N VAL A 151 -12.74 -1.48 -14.20
CA VAL A 151 -13.51 -2.27 -13.23
C VAL A 151 -14.99 -1.90 -13.25
N ASP A 152 -15.33 -0.62 -13.43
CA ASP A 152 -16.72 -0.15 -13.53
C ASP A 152 -17.33 -0.44 -14.91
N HIS A 153 -16.50 -0.52 -15.94
CA HIS A 153 -16.86 -0.80 -17.33
C HIS A 153 -16.03 -1.97 -17.90
N PRO A 154 -16.25 -3.20 -17.40
CA PRO A 154 -15.47 -4.36 -17.82
C PRO A 154 -15.70 -4.67 -19.30
N HIS A 155 -14.64 -5.09 -19.99
CA HIS A 155 -14.76 -5.63 -21.34
C HIS A 155 -15.72 -6.82 -21.35
N GLU A 156 -16.56 -6.88 -22.39
CA GLU A 156 -17.48 -8.00 -22.56
C GLU A 156 -16.67 -9.29 -22.70
N PHE A 157 -16.93 -10.25 -21.81
CA PHE A 157 -16.28 -11.54 -21.88
C PHE A 157 -16.83 -12.29 -23.10
N VAL A 158 -16.06 -12.34 -24.18
CA VAL A 158 -16.39 -13.17 -25.34
C VAL A 158 -15.95 -14.60 -25.02
N ALA A 159 -16.92 -15.46 -24.70
CA ALA A 159 -16.66 -16.88 -24.55
C ALA A 159 -16.05 -17.43 -25.85
N PRO A 160 -15.02 -18.31 -25.77
CA PRO A 160 -14.41 -18.87 -26.96
C PRO A 160 -15.49 -19.56 -27.82
N SER A 161 -15.60 -19.16 -29.08
CA SER A 161 -16.56 -19.75 -30.01
C SER A 161 -16.29 -21.25 -30.10
N SER A 162 -17.31 -22.09 -29.88
CA SER A 162 -17.22 -23.52 -30.15
C SER A 162 -16.95 -23.73 -31.64
N ALA A 163 -15.69 -23.85 -32.03
CA ALA A 163 -15.31 -24.20 -33.39
C ALA A 163 -15.93 -25.56 -33.71
N GLY A 164 -16.56 -25.62 -34.88
CA GLY A 164 -17.62 -26.56 -35.20
C GLY A 164 -17.21 -28.03 -35.18
N SER A 165 -18.14 -28.87 -34.76
CA SER A 165 -18.19 -30.26 -35.17
C SER A 165 -18.58 -30.30 -36.65
N GLU A 166 -17.61 -30.15 -37.55
CA GLU A 166 -17.78 -30.62 -38.93
C GLU A 166 -17.80 -32.15 -38.89
N SER A 167 -19.00 -32.73 -38.76
CA SER A 167 -19.21 -34.14 -39.07
C SER A 167 -19.20 -34.30 -40.59
N GLY A 168 -18.00 -34.38 -41.15
CA GLY A 168 -17.76 -34.94 -42.47
C GLY A 168 -18.09 -36.42 -42.46
N SER A 169 -19.35 -36.78 -42.73
CA SER A 169 -19.73 -38.16 -43.03
C SER A 169 -19.54 -38.41 -44.52
N ALA A 170 -18.35 -38.92 -44.86
CA ALA A 170 -18.15 -39.66 -46.08
C ALA A 170 -18.82 -41.04 -45.97
N ARG A 171 -19.84 -41.30 -46.80
CA ARG A 171 -20.12 -42.54 -47.54
C ARG A 171 -21.55 -42.57 -48.05
#